data_AF-A0A1A9W997-F1
#
_entry.id   AF-A0A1A9W997-F1
#
_cell.length_a   1.000
_cell.length_b   1.000
_cell.length_c   1.000
_cell.angle_alpha   90.00
_cell.angle_beta   90.00
_cell.angle_gamma   90.00
#
_symmetry.space_group_name_H-M   'P 1'
#
loop_
_entity.id
_entity.type
_entity.pdbx_description
1 polymer ?
#
loop_
_entity_poly.entity_id
_entity_poly.type
_entity_poly.pdbx_seq_one_letter_code
_entity_poly.pdbx_strand_id
1 'polypeptide(L)'
;MKLLILALTTILTTINSIAAFKLFGTVQEMLECQMRLHVPLEDAFFTNSRTKDLADINRHQKCAMYCQAEAFGLTTGGVLNEDMVRGQLEYERSYNVDDIIRNCKDVGAANDCDGALKLNLCIKKYYTPNKNGSHVISILDKMRR
;
A
#
# COMPACT_ATOMS: atom_id res chain seq x y z
N MET A 1 35.14 23.66 3.47
CA MET A 1 33.73 24.08 3.61
C MET A 1 32.98 24.13 2.27
N LYS A 2 33.45 24.87 1.25
CA LYS A 2 32.78 24.95 -0.07
C LYS A 2 32.62 23.60 -0.81
N LEU A 3 33.65 22.74 -0.78
CA LEU A 3 33.62 21.39 -1.37
C LEU A 3 32.62 20.43 -0.69
N LEU A 4 32.43 20.60 0.63
CA LEU A 4 31.55 19.76 1.44
C LEU A 4 30.08 20.11 1.20
N ILE A 5 29.79 21.41 1.06
CA ILE A 5 28.46 21.92 0.69
C ILE A 5 28.11 21.49 -0.74
N LEU A 6 29.05 21.58 -1.68
CA LEU A 6 28.83 21.16 -3.08
C LEU A 6 28.52 19.65 -3.18
N ALA A 7 29.26 18.82 -2.43
CA ALA A 7 29.03 17.37 -2.37
C ALA A 7 27.69 17.03 -1.71
N LEU A 8 27.31 17.72 -0.63
CA LEU A 8 26.00 17.55 -0.01
C LEU A 8 24.86 17.92 -0.96
N THR A 9 24.98 19.03 -1.70
CA THR A 9 23.95 19.46 -2.66
C THR A 9 23.81 18.52 -3.84
N THR A 10 24.89 17.93 -4.36
CA THR A 10 24.82 16.94 -5.45
C THR A 10 24.29 15.60 -4.98
N ILE A 11 24.61 15.19 -3.75
CA ILE A 11 24.02 13.99 -3.13
C ILE A 11 22.50 14.21 -2.92
N LEU A 12 22.09 15.37 -2.41
CA LEU A 12 20.67 15.70 -2.21
C LEU A 12 19.88 15.75 -3.53
N THR A 13 20.43 16.31 -4.60
CA THR A 13 19.75 16.32 -5.91
C THR A 13 19.70 14.94 -6.56
N THR A 14 20.75 14.12 -6.42
CA THR A 14 20.77 12.76 -6.99
C THR A 14 19.85 11.78 -6.25
N ILE A 15 19.72 11.89 -4.91
CA ILE A 15 18.76 11.10 -4.12
C ILE A 15 17.33 11.40 -4.56
N ASN A 16 16.99 12.68 -4.75
CA ASN A 16 15.66 13.08 -5.20
C ASN A 16 15.36 12.54 -6.61
N SER A 17 16.36 12.52 -7.49
CA SER A 17 16.22 11.94 -8.83
C SER A 17 15.97 10.43 -8.76
N ILE A 18 16.72 9.67 -7.95
CA ILE A 18 16.56 8.21 -7.84
C ILE A 18 15.17 7.82 -7.32
N ALA A 19 14.67 8.53 -6.31
CA ALA A 19 13.33 8.32 -5.78
C ALA A 19 12.25 8.63 -6.84
N ALA A 20 12.42 9.72 -7.60
CA ALA A 20 11.52 10.09 -8.68
C ALA A 20 11.52 9.05 -9.82
N PHE A 21 12.68 8.49 -10.18
CA PHE A 21 12.77 7.44 -11.21
C PHE A 21 12.06 6.15 -10.80
N LYS A 22 12.19 5.72 -9.54
CA LYS A 22 11.47 4.53 -9.04
C LYS A 22 9.96 4.71 -9.06
N LEU A 23 9.48 5.88 -8.66
CA LEU A 23 8.05 6.22 -8.72
C LEU A 23 7.54 6.23 -10.15
N PHE A 24 8.30 6.78 -11.09
CA PHE A 24 7.94 6.78 -12.50
C PHE A 24 7.81 5.35 -13.05
N GLY A 25 8.77 4.47 -12.76
CA GLY A 25 8.70 3.06 -13.15
C GLY A 25 7.48 2.34 -12.55
N THR A 26 7.20 2.56 -11.26
CA THR A 26 6.03 1.98 -10.58
C THR A 26 4.71 2.42 -11.22
N VAL A 27 4.57 3.71 -11.53
CA VAL A 27 3.37 4.25 -12.19
C VAL A 27 3.23 3.68 -13.61
N GLN A 28 4.35 3.54 -14.33
CA GLN A 28 4.34 2.93 -15.66
C GLN A 28 3.88 1.46 -15.60
N GLU A 29 4.44 0.64 -14.71
CA GLU A 29 4.04 -0.76 -14.52
C GLU A 29 2.56 -0.89 -14.17
N MET A 30 2.06 -0.02 -13.29
CA MET A 30 0.65 0.05 -12.93
C MET A 30 -0.24 0.34 -14.15
N LEU A 31 0.11 1.37 -14.94
CA LEU A 31 -0.65 1.77 -16.14
C LEU A 31 -0.60 0.69 -17.23
N GLU A 32 0.55 0.06 -17.45
CA GLU A 32 0.69 -1.06 -18.39
C GLU A 32 -0.20 -2.24 -18.00
N CYS A 33 -0.23 -2.58 -16.70
CA CYS A 33 -1.15 -3.59 -16.18
C CYS A 33 -2.61 -3.21 -16.42
N GLN A 34 -2.99 -1.97 -16.15
CA GLN A 34 -4.35 -1.47 -16.32
C GLN A 34 -4.79 -1.46 -17.78
N MET A 35 -3.92 -1.05 -18.69
CA MET A 35 -4.17 -1.09 -20.14
C MET A 35 -4.43 -2.53 -20.61
N ARG A 36 -3.59 -3.49 -20.19
CA ARG A 36 -3.77 -4.91 -20.53
C ARG A 36 -5.11 -5.46 -20.02
N LEU A 37 -5.55 -5.00 -18.85
CA LEU A 37 -6.82 -5.41 -18.24
C LEU A 37 -8.02 -4.54 -18.65
N HIS A 38 -7.82 -3.60 -19.59
CA HIS A 38 -8.86 -2.71 -20.12
C HIS A 38 -9.55 -1.88 -19.03
N VAL A 39 -8.79 -1.44 -18.02
CA VAL A 39 -9.27 -0.52 -16.99
C VAL A 39 -9.34 0.89 -17.60
N PRO A 40 -10.52 1.53 -17.60
CA PRO A 40 -10.64 2.87 -18.14
C PRO A 40 -10.04 3.90 -17.16
N LEU A 41 -9.64 5.06 -17.68
CA LEU A 41 -8.86 6.03 -16.91
C LEU A 41 -9.60 6.56 -15.68
N GLU A 42 -10.93 6.65 -15.74
CA GLU A 42 -11.79 7.03 -14.62
C GLU A 42 -11.71 6.07 -13.42
N ASP A 43 -11.35 4.80 -13.66
CA ASP A 43 -11.20 3.77 -12.63
C ASP A 43 -9.72 3.44 -12.33
N ALA A 44 -8.76 4.01 -13.07
CA ALA A 44 -7.33 3.75 -12.96
C ALA A 44 -6.77 4.02 -11.55
N PHE A 45 -7.24 5.10 -10.92
CA PHE A 45 -6.84 5.50 -9.58
C PHE A 45 -7.94 5.18 -8.58
N PHE A 46 -8.33 3.91 -8.53
CA PHE A 46 -9.24 3.44 -7.50
C PHE A 46 -8.55 3.47 -6.14
N THR A 47 -9.09 4.25 -5.21
CA THR A 47 -8.71 4.21 -3.79
C THR A 47 -9.77 3.46 -3.01
N ASN A 48 -9.37 2.37 -2.34
CA ASN A 48 -10.22 1.64 -1.40
C ASN A 48 -10.24 2.40 -0.07
N SER A 49 -11.02 3.48 0.01
CA SER A 49 -11.16 4.16 1.31
C SER A 49 -11.67 3.15 2.36
N ARG A 50 -11.18 3.26 3.59
CA ARG A 50 -11.49 2.33 4.70
C ARG A 50 -13.00 2.21 4.97
N THR A 51 -13.76 3.24 4.58
CA THR A 51 -15.21 3.36 4.70
C THR A 51 -15.97 2.91 3.46
N LYS A 52 -15.30 2.75 2.31
CA LYS A 52 -15.95 2.32 1.07
C LYS A 52 -16.45 0.89 1.26
N ASP A 53 -17.70 0.68 0.87
CA ASP A 53 -18.23 -0.66 0.78
C ASP A 53 -17.56 -1.35 -0.42
N LEU A 54 -16.78 -2.39 -0.14
CA LEU A 54 -16.11 -3.19 -1.16
C LEU A 54 -17.09 -4.13 -1.87
N ALA A 55 -18.35 -4.21 -1.41
CA ALA A 55 -19.40 -5.00 -2.03
C ALA A 55 -19.86 -4.44 -3.38
N ASP A 56 -19.66 -3.15 -3.65
CA ASP A 56 -20.21 -2.45 -4.83
C ASP A 56 -19.13 -1.98 -5.82
N ILE A 57 -17.97 -2.62 -5.81
CA ILE A 57 -16.89 -2.25 -6.75
C ILE A 57 -17.05 -3.01 -8.07
N ASN A 58 -16.96 -2.26 -9.17
CA ASN A 58 -17.09 -2.82 -10.51
C ASN A 58 -15.84 -3.65 -10.90
N ARG A 59 -15.91 -4.39 -12.01
CA ARG A 59 -14.79 -5.22 -12.50
C ARG A 59 -13.51 -4.42 -12.72
N HIS A 60 -13.60 -3.22 -13.29
CA HIS A 60 -12.42 -2.39 -13.58
C HIS A 60 -11.73 -1.91 -12.30
N GLN A 61 -12.50 -1.55 -11.28
CA GLN A 61 -11.98 -1.14 -9.98
C GLN A 61 -11.24 -2.28 -9.27
N LYS A 62 -11.77 -3.51 -9.36
CA LYS A 62 -11.04 -4.71 -8.90
C LYS A 62 -9.70 -4.87 -9.61
N CYS A 63 -9.67 -4.69 -10.93
CA CYS A 63 -8.45 -4.79 -11.72
C CYS A 63 -7.47 -3.64 -11.43
N ALA A 64 -7.98 -2.44 -11.18
CA ALA A 64 -7.16 -1.30 -10.76
C ALA A 64 -6.48 -1.60 -9.42
N MET A 65 -7.20 -2.17 -8.44
CA MET A 65 -6.63 -2.61 -7.16
C MET A 65 -5.55 -3.67 -7.34
N TYR A 66 -5.79 -4.67 -8.18
CA TYR A 66 -4.80 -5.69 -8.51
C TYR A 66 -3.52 -5.07 -9.09
N CYS A 67 -3.64 -4.21 -10.11
CA CYS A 67 -2.49 -3.58 -10.76
C CYS A 67 -1.71 -2.66 -9.82
N GLN A 68 -2.40 -1.92 -8.95
CA GLN A 68 -1.75 -1.12 -7.92
C GLN A 68 -0.99 -2.00 -6.93
N ALA A 69 -1.59 -3.08 -6.43
CA ALA A 69 -0.94 -3.96 -5.46
C ALA A 69 0.34 -4.61 -6.02
N GLU A 70 0.32 -5.06 -7.27
CA GLU A 70 1.48 -5.64 -7.94
C GLU A 70 2.57 -4.58 -8.20
N ALA A 71 2.21 -3.43 -8.78
CA ALA A 71 3.19 -2.40 -9.13
C ALA A 71 3.89 -1.80 -7.90
N PHE A 72 3.15 -1.57 -6.82
CA PHE A 72 3.74 -1.08 -5.56
C PHE A 72 4.41 -2.19 -4.73
N GLY A 73 4.46 -3.42 -5.25
CA GLY A 73 5.11 -4.57 -4.60
C GLY A 73 4.39 -5.07 -3.34
N LEU A 74 3.17 -4.62 -3.07
CA LEU A 74 2.35 -5.13 -1.96
C LEU A 74 2.02 -6.61 -2.17
N THR A 75 1.85 -7.01 -3.43
CA THR A 75 1.69 -8.40 -3.84
C THR A 75 2.65 -8.78 -4.96
N THR A 76 2.86 -10.08 -5.12
CA THR A 76 3.47 -10.66 -6.32
C THR A 76 2.64 -11.87 -6.72
N GLY A 77 2.03 -11.83 -7.89
CA GLY A 77 1.08 -12.86 -8.33
C GLY A 77 -0.17 -12.93 -7.44
N GLY A 78 -0.55 -11.83 -6.79
CA GLY A 78 -1.65 -11.78 -5.82
C GLY A 78 -1.33 -12.34 -4.42
N VAL A 79 -0.10 -12.79 -4.17
CA VAL A 79 0.38 -13.21 -2.83
C VAL A 79 0.94 -11.99 -2.10
N LEU A 80 0.53 -11.74 -0.85
CA LEU A 80 1.06 -10.63 -0.06
C LEU A 80 2.57 -10.74 0.17
N ASN A 81 3.27 -9.64 -0.03
CA ASN A 81 4.65 -9.48 0.35
C ASN A 81 4.73 -9.01 1.82
N GLU A 82 5.16 -9.92 2.70
CA GLU A 82 5.22 -9.68 4.14
C GLU A 82 6.10 -8.49 4.52
N ASP A 83 7.27 -8.37 3.88
CA ASP A 83 8.22 -7.28 4.16
C ASP A 83 7.62 -5.93 3.79
N MET A 84 6.88 -5.88 2.68
CA MET A 84 6.20 -4.67 2.24
C MET A 84 5.05 -4.29 3.17
N VAL A 85 4.25 -5.25 3.63
CA VAL A 85 3.16 -4.98 4.59
C VAL A 85 3.72 -4.50 5.93
N ARG A 86 4.79 -5.14 6.44
CA ARG A 86 5.45 -4.74 7.69
C ARG A 86 6.16 -3.40 7.57
N GLY A 87 6.73 -3.09 6.41
CA GLY A 87 7.42 -1.82 6.15
C GLY A 87 6.49 -0.61 6.06
N GLN A 88 5.18 -0.79 5.93
CA GLN A 88 4.21 0.31 5.79
C GLN A 88 3.63 0.74 7.15
N LEU A 89 4.09 1.90 7.64
CA LEU A 89 3.61 2.53 8.88
C LEU A 89 2.08 2.68 8.95
N GLU A 90 1.40 2.88 7.82
CA GLU A 90 -0.06 2.99 7.80
C GLU A 90 -0.75 1.67 8.16
N TYR A 91 -0.20 0.55 7.69
CA TYR A 91 -0.68 -0.79 8.00
C TYR A 91 -0.50 -1.10 9.49
N GLU A 92 0.68 -0.84 10.04
CA GLU A 92 0.96 -1.06 11.46
C GLU A 92 0.04 -0.26 12.39
N ARG A 93 -0.27 0.99 12.02
CA ARG A 93 -1.12 1.90 12.82
C ARG A 93 -2.60 1.50 12.79
N SER A 94 -3.04 0.90 11.70
CA SER A 94 -4.47 0.76 11.39
C SER A 94 -4.93 -0.69 11.38
N TYR A 95 -4.01 -1.66 11.45
CA TYR A 95 -4.33 -3.08 11.33
C TYR A 95 -3.53 -3.96 12.28
N ASN A 96 -4.01 -5.18 12.49
CA ASN A 96 -3.18 -6.25 13.01
C ASN A 96 -2.38 -6.93 11.89
N VAL A 97 -1.18 -6.40 11.60
CA VAL A 97 -0.30 -6.88 10.52
C VAL A 97 0.03 -8.37 10.67
N ASP A 98 0.28 -8.86 11.88
CA ASP A 98 0.57 -10.27 12.11
C ASP A 98 -0.61 -11.18 11.75
N ASP A 99 -1.84 -10.75 12.04
CA ASP A 99 -3.03 -11.50 11.68
C ASP A 99 -3.33 -11.41 10.19
N ILE A 100 -3.06 -10.26 9.55
CA ILE A 100 -3.16 -10.13 8.09
C ILE A 100 -2.23 -11.13 7.41
N ILE A 101 -0.95 -11.14 7.79
CA ILE A 101 0.03 -12.04 7.17
C ILE A 101 -0.37 -13.49 7.40
N ARG A 102 -0.73 -13.85 8.64
CA ARG A 102 -1.10 -15.23 8.98
C ARG A 102 -2.33 -15.74 8.24
N ASN A 103 -3.33 -14.88 8.01
CA ASN A 103 -4.65 -15.31 7.54
C ASN A 103 -4.99 -14.90 6.11
N CYS A 104 -4.29 -13.90 5.54
CA CYS A 104 -4.64 -13.32 4.24
C CYS A 104 -3.57 -13.52 3.16
N LYS A 105 -2.37 -13.98 3.50
CA LYS A 105 -1.21 -14.01 2.58
C LYS A 105 -1.53 -14.56 1.20
N ASP A 106 -2.19 -15.71 1.15
CA ASP A 106 -2.47 -16.44 -0.10
C ASP A 106 -3.91 -16.27 -0.60
N VAL A 107 -4.73 -15.46 0.06
CA VAL A 107 -6.16 -15.29 -0.28
C VAL A 107 -6.34 -14.67 -1.67
N GLY A 108 -5.37 -13.87 -2.13
CA GLY A 108 -5.36 -13.24 -3.44
C GLY A 108 -4.62 -14.03 -4.53
N ALA A 109 -4.06 -15.20 -4.24
CA ALA A 109 -3.12 -15.94 -5.11
C ALA A 109 -3.71 -16.50 -6.42
N ALA A 110 -4.94 -16.13 -6.77
CA ALA A 110 -5.54 -16.41 -8.08
C ALA A 110 -4.92 -15.57 -9.21
N ASN A 111 -4.11 -14.55 -8.87
CA ASN A 111 -3.44 -13.67 -9.81
C ASN A 111 -4.40 -12.95 -10.78
N ASP A 112 -5.58 -12.58 -10.25
CA ASP A 112 -6.66 -11.96 -11.00
C ASP A 112 -7.32 -10.82 -10.20
N CYS A 113 -8.21 -10.10 -10.88
CA CYS A 113 -8.89 -8.94 -10.29
C CYS A 113 -9.77 -9.33 -9.10
N ASP A 114 -10.42 -10.50 -9.16
CA ASP A 114 -11.28 -10.97 -8.06
C ASP A 114 -10.46 -11.42 -6.84
N GLY A 115 -9.26 -11.95 -7.05
CA GLY A 115 -8.27 -12.27 -6.03
C GLY A 115 -7.86 -11.02 -5.26
N ALA A 116 -7.62 -9.91 -5.94
CA ALA A 116 -7.33 -8.63 -5.28
C ALA A 116 -8.48 -8.16 -4.39
N LEU A 117 -9.74 -8.31 -4.82
CA LEU A 117 -10.90 -8.01 -3.97
C LEU A 117 -10.97 -8.94 -2.75
N LYS A 118 -10.81 -10.26 -2.93
CA LYS A 118 -10.82 -11.24 -1.83
C LYS A 118 -9.75 -10.91 -0.80
N LEU A 119 -8.54 -10.59 -1.25
CA LEU A 119 -7.44 -10.18 -0.41
C LEU A 119 -7.78 -8.94 0.42
N ASN A 120 -8.32 -7.90 -0.24
CA ASN A 120 -8.71 -6.66 0.43
C ASN A 120 -9.84 -6.86 1.45
N LEU A 121 -10.82 -7.70 1.13
CA LEU A 121 -11.88 -8.10 2.07
C LEU A 121 -11.31 -8.85 3.28
N CYS A 122 -10.29 -9.69 3.07
CA CYS A 122 -9.60 -10.37 4.17
C CYS A 122 -8.88 -9.36 5.08
N ILE A 123 -8.09 -8.46 4.50
CA ILE A 123 -7.34 -7.42 5.23
C ILE A 123 -8.30 -6.54 6.06
N LYS A 124 -9.45 -6.15 5.49
CA LYS A 124 -10.45 -5.30 6.16
C LYS A 124 -10.97 -5.90 7.47
N LYS A 125 -11.00 -7.23 7.61
CA LYS A 125 -11.42 -7.91 8.86
C LYS A 125 -10.49 -7.61 10.04
N TYR A 126 -9.23 -7.30 9.77
CA TYR A 126 -8.20 -7.02 10.76
C TYR A 126 -7.95 -5.52 10.94
N TYR A 127 -8.86 -4.69 10.42
CA TYR A 127 -8.84 -3.25 10.66
C TYR A 127 -9.11 -2.97 12.14
N THR A 128 -8.16 -2.28 12.76
CA THR A 128 -8.24 -1.86 14.16
C THR A 128 -8.15 -0.34 14.20
N PRO A 129 -9.29 0.39 14.25
CA PRO A 129 -9.22 1.83 14.45
C PRO A 129 -8.54 2.11 15.79
N ASN A 130 -7.49 2.94 15.80
CA ASN A 130 -6.75 3.39 16.99
C ASN A 130 -5.92 2.36 17.76
N LYS A 131 -4.89 1.74 17.15
CA LYS A 131 -3.80 1.15 17.97
C LYS A 131 -3.00 2.21 18.77
N ASN A 132 -2.97 3.47 18.31
CA ASN A 132 -2.21 4.55 18.95
C ASN A 132 -3.01 5.48 19.88
N GLY A 133 -4.32 5.28 20.02
CA GLY A 133 -5.11 6.02 21.01
C GLY A 133 -4.74 5.66 22.44
N SER A 134 -4.22 4.45 22.68
CA SER A 134 -3.87 3.98 24.04
C SER A 134 -2.45 4.39 24.46
N HIS A 135 -1.49 4.42 23.54
CA HIS A 135 -0.09 4.74 23.87
C HIS A 135 0.17 6.24 24.11
N VAL A 136 -0.53 7.14 23.42
CA VAL A 136 -0.38 8.59 23.64
C VAL A 136 -1.10 9.03 24.92
N ILE A 137 -2.26 8.44 25.24
CA ILE A 137 -2.95 8.69 26.51
C ILE A 137 -2.11 8.15 27.68
N SER A 138 -1.49 6.98 27.57
CA SER A 138 -0.58 6.45 28.60
C SER A 138 0.64 7.34 28.87
N ILE A 139 1.19 8.03 27.87
CA ILE A 139 2.35 8.92 28.04
C ILE A 139 1.92 10.25 28.67
N LEU A 140 0.75 10.78 28.29
CA LEU A 140 0.21 12.02 28.85
C LEU A 140 -0.32 11.85 30.28
N ASP A 141 -0.90 10.69 30.63
CA ASP A 141 -1.36 10.42 32.00
C ASP A 141 -0.21 10.16 32.97
N LYS A 142 0.95 9.70 32.45
CA LYS A 142 2.19 9.52 33.23
C LYS A 142 2.96 10.82 33.44
N MET A 143 2.65 11.88 32.68
CA MET A 143 3.16 13.24 32.88
C MET A 143 2.23 14.14 33.70
N ARG A 144 1.01 13.67 34.00
CA ARG A 144 0.02 14.38 34.84
C ARG A 144 0.04 13.91 36.31
N ARG A 145 0.79 12.86 36.65
CA ARG A 145 1.03 12.43 38.04
C ARG A 145 2.45 12.74 38.47
#